data_AF-A0A848ZBK9-F1
#
_entry.id   AF-A0A848ZBK9-F1
#
_cell.length_a   1.000
_cell.length_b   1.000
_cell.length_c   1.000
_cell.angle_alpha   90.00
_cell.angle_beta   90.00
_cell.angle_gamma   90.00
#
_symmetry.space_group_name_H-M   'P 1'
#
loop_
_entity.id
_entity.type
_entity.pdbx_description
1 polymer ?
#
loop_
_entity_poly.entity_id
_entity_poly.type
_entity_poly.pdbx_seq_one_letter_code
_entity_poly.pdbx_strand_id
1 'polypeptide(L)'
;TARHVATKLVRHFVADDPPAAAVDHIANVFQSSGGDLRIVAGALVDLPDAWKAPLSKLRTPNDMVIAALRALEVPVEDDKLVGSLHLLGQAPFGANSPAGWPDTATDWLSPEALMRRADWAVAVGDRVGRLVDPRLLAKHSIGPVATDTTLFLINGAPSAAEGVAMTLLSPEFQRR
;
A
#
# COMPACT_ATOMS: atom_id res chain seq x y z
N THR A 1 -7.72 -25.95 0.63
CA THR A 1 -6.49 -26.70 0.99
C THR A 1 -5.43 -25.72 1.47
N ALA A 2 -4.40 -26.17 2.19
CA ALA A 2 -3.32 -25.30 2.67
C ALA A 2 -2.63 -24.53 1.54
N ARG A 3 -2.35 -25.21 0.42
CA ARG A 3 -1.80 -24.57 -0.79
C ARG A 3 -2.66 -23.41 -1.28
N HIS A 4 -3.98 -23.58 -1.33
CA HIS A 4 -4.89 -22.52 -1.77
C HIS A 4 -4.83 -21.29 -0.85
N VAL A 5 -4.79 -21.48 0.47
CA VAL A 5 -4.69 -20.38 1.44
C VAL A 5 -3.32 -19.70 1.32
N ALA A 6 -2.23 -20.49 1.24
CA ALA A 6 -0.88 -19.98 1.03
C ALA A 6 -0.76 -19.17 -0.26
N THR A 7 -1.34 -19.63 -1.38
CA THR A 7 -1.36 -18.88 -2.64
C THR A 7 -2.04 -17.52 -2.47
N LYS A 8 -3.18 -17.45 -1.78
CA LYS A 8 -3.85 -16.17 -1.51
C LYS A 8 -3.02 -15.24 -0.63
N LEU A 9 -2.42 -15.78 0.43
CA LEU A 9 -1.58 -15.00 1.35
C LEU A 9 -0.34 -14.46 0.65
N VAL A 10 0.42 -15.31 -0.06
CA VAL A 10 1.59 -14.86 -0.82
C VAL A 10 1.18 -13.89 -1.91
N ARG A 11 0.02 -14.09 -2.57
CA ARG A 11 -0.49 -13.10 -3.53
C ARG A 11 -0.76 -11.75 -2.91
N HIS A 12 -1.39 -11.74 -1.73
CA HIS A 12 -1.77 -10.52 -1.04
C HIS A 12 -0.55 -9.77 -0.49
N PHE A 13 0.46 -10.48 0.02
CA PHE A 13 1.60 -9.86 0.71
C PHE A 13 2.86 -9.70 -0.14
N VAL A 14 3.06 -10.50 -1.18
CA VAL A 14 4.34 -10.55 -1.91
C VAL A 14 4.20 -10.04 -3.34
N ALA A 15 3.39 -10.69 -4.18
CA ALA A 15 3.29 -10.36 -5.60
C ALA A 15 1.98 -10.85 -6.22
N ASP A 16 1.47 -10.17 -7.25
CA ASP A 16 0.24 -10.59 -7.96
C ASP A 16 0.35 -12.02 -8.54
N ASP A 17 1.52 -12.35 -9.08
CA ASP A 17 1.91 -13.71 -9.44
C ASP A 17 2.85 -14.28 -8.35
N PRO A 18 2.31 -15.06 -7.39
CA PRO A 18 3.07 -15.47 -6.22
C PRO A 18 4.13 -16.53 -6.57
N PRO A 19 5.41 -16.34 -6.19
CA PRO A 19 6.46 -17.33 -6.46
C PRO A 19 6.10 -18.71 -5.89
N ALA A 20 6.24 -19.75 -6.71
CA ALA A 20 5.85 -21.12 -6.32
C ALA A 20 6.58 -21.59 -5.04
N ALA A 21 7.87 -21.27 -4.90
CA ALA A 21 8.65 -21.61 -3.71
C ALA A 21 8.12 -20.93 -2.43
N ALA A 22 7.72 -19.66 -2.51
CA ALA A 22 7.11 -18.95 -1.39
C ALA A 22 5.76 -19.57 -1.01
N VAL A 23 4.93 -19.92 -2.01
CA VAL A 23 3.67 -20.63 -1.78
C VAL A 23 3.88 -21.98 -1.09
N ASP A 24 4.86 -22.75 -1.56
CA ASP A 24 5.19 -24.07 -0.99
C ASP A 24 5.66 -23.94 0.46
N HIS A 25 6.54 -22.96 0.74
CA HIS A 25 7.01 -22.68 2.09
C HIS A 25 5.84 -22.34 3.03
N ILE A 26 4.99 -21.38 2.65
CA ILE A 26 3.86 -20.96 3.48
C ILE A 26 2.81 -22.07 3.62
N ALA A 27 2.58 -22.88 2.58
CA ALA A 27 1.68 -24.03 2.67
C ALA A 27 2.19 -25.09 3.66
N ASN A 28 3.51 -25.28 3.75
CA ASN A 28 4.13 -26.19 4.72
C ASN A 28 4.02 -25.64 6.14
N VAL A 29 4.31 -24.34 6.35
CA VAL A 29 4.14 -23.68 7.66
C VAL A 29 2.69 -23.73 8.13
N PHE A 30 1.73 -23.49 7.23
CA PHE A 30 0.31 -23.60 7.55
C PHE A 30 -0.06 -25.00 8.02
N GLN A 31 0.44 -26.05 7.36
CA GLN A 31 0.14 -27.44 7.73
C GLN A 31 0.80 -27.84 9.05
N SER A 32 2.10 -27.56 9.21
CA SER A 32 2.87 -27.97 10.38
C SER A 32 2.42 -27.26 11.66
N SER A 33 1.92 -26.03 11.54
CA SER A 33 1.36 -25.27 12.66
C SER A 33 -0.12 -25.59 12.96
N GLY A 34 -0.77 -26.46 12.17
CA GLY A 34 -2.21 -26.69 12.28
C GLY A 34 -3.07 -25.47 11.91
N GLY A 35 -2.52 -24.53 11.12
CA GLY A 35 -3.20 -23.32 10.66
C GLY A 35 -3.11 -22.13 11.62
N ASP A 36 -2.13 -22.10 12.53
CA ASP A 36 -1.91 -20.94 13.41
C ASP A 36 -1.50 -19.70 12.59
N LEU A 37 -2.45 -18.77 12.44
CA LEU A 37 -2.26 -17.57 11.63
C LEU A 37 -1.15 -16.65 12.14
N ARG A 38 -0.79 -16.68 13.43
CA ARG A 38 0.32 -15.90 13.96
C ARG A 38 1.64 -16.42 13.42
N ILE A 39 1.82 -17.74 13.42
CA ILE A 39 3.03 -18.40 12.89
C ILE A 39 3.10 -18.19 11.37
N VAL A 40 1.98 -18.35 10.67
CA VAL A 40 1.89 -18.14 9.22
C VAL A 40 2.18 -16.68 8.86
N ALA A 41 1.65 -15.71 9.60
CA ALA A 41 1.92 -14.29 9.39
C ALA A 41 3.40 -13.95 9.63
N GLY A 42 4.03 -14.52 10.67
CA GLY A 42 5.47 -14.38 10.89
C GLY A 42 6.28 -14.91 9.71
N ALA A 43 5.97 -16.12 9.25
CA ALA A 43 6.66 -16.71 8.10
C ALA A 43 6.47 -15.90 6.80
N LEU A 44 5.31 -15.26 6.59
CA LEU A 44 5.10 -14.35 5.46
C LEU A 44 5.98 -13.11 5.54
N VAL A 45 6.09 -12.51 6.73
CA VAL A 45 6.97 -11.36 6.98
C VAL A 45 8.43 -11.73 6.80
N ASP A 46 8.83 -12.98 7.08
CA ASP A 46 10.21 -13.44 6.92
C ASP A 46 10.58 -13.81 5.47
N LEU A 47 9.64 -13.80 4.52
CA LEU A 47 9.93 -14.11 3.12
C LEU A 47 10.83 -13.03 2.49
N PRO A 48 12.00 -13.37 1.94
CA PRO A 48 12.86 -12.40 1.25
C PRO A 48 12.17 -11.73 0.06
N ASP A 49 11.31 -12.47 -0.64
CA ASP A 49 10.54 -11.97 -1.78
C ASP A 49 9.59 -10.81 -1.39
N ALA A 50 9.15 -10.74 -0.12
CA ALA A 50 8.27 -9.67 0.36
C ALA A 50 8.98 -8.31 0.48
N TRP A 51 10.32 -8.30 0.53
CA TRP A 51 11.11 -7.09 0.79
C TRP A 51 12.02 -6.72 -0.38
N LYS A 52 11.91 -7.43 -1.51
CA LYS A 52 12.76 -7.23 -2.67
C LYS A 52 12.39 -5.92 -3.38
N ALA A 53 13.35 -5.01 -3.50
CA ALA A 53 13.20 -3.80 -4.29
C ALA A 53 13.42 -4.07 -5.80
N PRO A 54 12.70 -3.36 -6.70
CA PRO A 54 11.59 -2.46 -6.39
C PRO A 54 10.38 -3.26 -5.88
N LEU A 55 9.68 -2.68 -4.89
CA LEU A 55 8.47 -3.27 -4.32
C LEU A 55 7.44 -3.47 -5.44
N SER A 56 6.84 -4.65 -5.51
CA SER A 56 6.00 -5.05 -6.66
C SER A 56 4.51 -4.89 -6.37
N LYS A 57 4.11 -5.02 -5.10
CA LYS A 57 2.70 -5.09 -4.74
C LYS A 57 2.11 -3.71 -4.62
N LEU A 58 1.13 -3.39 -5.47
CA LEU A 58 0.40 -2.13 -5.34
C LEU A 58 -0.41 -2.11 -4.04
N ARG A 59 -0.30 -1.01 -3.29
CA ARG A 59 -1.19 -0.73 -2.16
C ARG A 59 -2.62 -0.55 -2.70
N THR A 60 -3.56 -1.32 -2.17
CA THR A 60 -5.00 -1.06 -2.34
C THR A 60 -5.33 0.34 -1.80
N PRO A 61 -6.47 0.95 -2.17
CA PRO A 61 -6.91 2.21 -1.56
C PRO A 61 -6.87 2.20 -0.03
N ASN A 62 -7.35 1.13 0.61
CA ASN A 62 -7.30 0.96 2.05
C ASN A 62 -5.86 0.95 2.59
N ASP A 63 -4.97 0.18 1.98
CA ASP A 63 -3.56 0.14 2.38
C ASP A 63 -2.87 1.50 2.19
N MET A 64 -3.22 2.23 1.13
CA MET A 64 -2.68 3.56 0.82
C MET A 64 -3.14 4.59 1.86
N VAL A 65 -4.43 4.60 2.23
CA VAL A 65 -4.95 5.48 3.29
C VAL A 65 -4.28 5.17 4.62
N ILE A 66 -4.20 3.90 5.03
CA ILE A 66 -3.54 3.50 6.27
C ILE A 66 -2.06 3.90 6.27
N ALA A 67 -1.35 3.68 5.17
CA ALA A 67 0.05 4.07 5.03
C ALA A 67 0.23 5.60 5.15
N ALA A 68 -0.66 6.39 4.54
CA ALA A 68 -0.61 7.84 4.63
C ALA A 68 -0.90 8.34 6.04
N LEU A 69 -1.88 7.77 6.75
CA LEU A 69 -2.15 8.13 8.14
C LEU A 69 -0.94 7.85 9.04
N ARG A 70 -0.30 6.69 8.86
CA ARG A 70 0.92 6.32 9.59
C ARG A 70 2.10 7.24 9.27
N ALA A 71 2.24 7.65 8.01
CA ALA A 71 3.36 8.49 7.58
C ALA A 71 3.19 9.96 7.96
N LEU A 72 1.95 10.47 7.95
CA LEU A 72 1.64 11.88 8.21
C LEU A 72 1.46 12.18 9.70
N GLU A 73 1.08 11.19 10.51
CA GLU A 73 0.83 11.33 11.96
C GLU A 73 -0.15 12.46 12.31
N VAL A 74 -1.09 12.77 11.40
CA VAL A 74 -2.12 13.79 11.60
C VAL A 74 -3.42 13.17 12.12
N PRO A 75 -4.15 13.84 13.04
CA PRO A 75 -5.48 13.42 13.42
C PRO A 75 -6.43 13.57 12.22
N VAL A 76 -7.27 12.55 11.98
CA VAL A 76 -8.27 12.55 10.92
C VAL A 76 -9.61 12.09 11.49
N GLU A 77 -10.68 12.83 11.15
CA GLU A 77 -12.05 12.47 11.51
C GLU A 77 -12.52 11.24 10.74
N ASP A 78 -13.30 10.36 11.39
CA ASP A 78 -13.80 9.11 10.81
C ASP A 78 -14.52 9.30 9.47
N ASP A 79 -15.35 10.34 9.34
CA ASP A 79 -16.08 10.65 8.11
C ASP A 79 -15.14 10.96 6.93
N LYS A 80 -13.97 11.55 7.19
CA LYS A 80 -12.96 11.84 6.16
C LYS A 80 -12.23 10.57 5.72
N LEU A 81 -12.05 9.62 6.64
CA LEU A 81 -11.48 8.30 6.32
C LEU A 81 -12.42 7.51 5.41
N VAL A 82 -13.70 7.42 5.80
CA VAL A 82 -14.72 6.74 5.02
C VAL A 82 -14.91 7.43 3.65
N GLY A 83 -14.93 8.76 3.62
CA GLY A 83 -15.02 9.52 2.37
C GLY A 83 -13.82 9.29 1.44
N SER A 84 -12.61 9.16 1.98
CA SER A 84 -11.41 8.83 1.19
C SER A 84 -11.53 7.47 0.51
N LEU A 85 -12.01 6.47 1.23
CA LEU A 85 -12.20 5.11 0.70
C LEU A 85 -13.30 5.05 -0.37
N HIS A 86 -14.37 5.83 -0.21
CA HIS A 86 -15.39 6.00 -1.25
C HIS A 86 -14.81 6.64 -2.51
N LEU A 87 -14.09 7.76 -2.37
CA LEU A 87 -13.45 8.44 -3.50
C LEU A 87 -12.50 7.51 -4.25
N LEU A 88 -11.71 6.72 -3.53
CA LEU A 88 -10.74 5.82 -4.16
C LEU A 88 -11.37 4.52 -4.72
N GLY A 89 -12.66 4.29 -4.49
CA GLY A 89 -13.40 3.15 -5.05
C GLY A 89 -13.30 1.86 -4.23
N GLN A 90 -12.94 1.93 -2.94
CA GLN A 90 -12.90 0.79 -2.03
C GLN A 90 -13.71 1.08 -0.74
N ALA A 91 -14.99 1.40 -0.91
CA ALA A 91 -15.86 1.71 0.22
C ALA A 91 -15.92 0.54 1.23
N PRO A 92 -15.91 0.82 2.56
CA PRO A 92 -16.13 -0.20 3.58
C PRO A 92 -17.43 -0.97 3.32
N PHE A 93 -17.38 -2.30 3.40
CA PHE A 93 -18.52 -3.20 3.12
C PHE A 93 -19.14 -3.06 1.72
N GLY A 94 -18.44 -2.42 0.77
CA GLY A 94 -18.93 -2.15 -0.59
C GLY A 94 -18.46 -3.14 -1.67
N ALA A 95 -17.88 -4.29 -1.30
CA ALA A 95 -17.42 -5.27 -2.29
C ALA A 95 -18.61 -5.91 -3.03
N ASN A 96 -18.56 -5.96 -4.36
CA ASN A 96 -19.65 -6.46 -5.20
C ASN A 96 -19.83 -8.00 -5.16
N SER A 97 -18.97 -8.72 -4.45
CA SER A 97 -18.94 -10.18 -4.40
C SER A 97 -18.62 -10.67 -2.99
N PRO A 98 -19.16 -11.84 -2.56
CA PRO A 98 -18.75 -12.51 -1.33
C PRO A 98 -17.26 -12.84 -1.26
N ALA A 99 -16.56 -12.85 -2.40
CA ALA A 99 -15.11 -13.03 -2.46
C ALA A 99 -14.33 -11.83 -1.89
N GLY A 100 -14.98 -10.69 -1.67
CA GLY A 100 -14.36 -9.45 -1.22
C GLY A 100 -13.77 -8.64 -2.36
N TRP A 101 -12.86 -7.73 -2.01
CA TRP A 101 -12.13 -6.88 -2.95
C TRP A 101 -11.02 -7.67 -3.67
N PRO A 102 -10.69 -7.33 -4.92
CA PRO A 102 -9.61 -7.99 -5.65
C PRO A 102 -8.25 -7.63 -5.04
N ASP A 103 -7.34 -8.62 -5.06
CA ASP A 103 -5.98 -8.44 -4.55
C ASP A 103 -4.99 -7.98 -5.63
N THR A 104 -5.35 -8.00 -6.92
CA THR A 104 -4.42 -7.75 -8.04
C THR A 104 -4.33 -6.26 -8.39
N ALA A 105 -3.13 -5.80 -8.75
CA ALA A 105 -2.87 -4.40 -9.06
C ALA A 105 -3.68 -3.91 -10.28
N THR A 106 -3.96 -4.79 -11.25
CA THR A 106 -4.75 -4.48 -12.45
C THR A 106 -6.13 -3.92 -12.12
N ASP A 107 -6.75 -4.35 -11.04
CA ASP A 107 -8.08 -3.88 -10.61
C ASP A 107 -8.04 -2.48 -9.98
N TRP A 108 -6.85 -1.99 -9.65
CA TRP A 108 -6.62 -0.73 -8.92
C TRP A 108 -5.80 0.30 -9.71
N LEU A 109 -5.42 -0.02 -10.96
CA LEU A 109 -4.57 0.80 -11.84
C LEU A 109 -5.26 1.21 -13.15
N SER A 110 -6.59 1.21 -13.20
CA SER A 110 -7.29 1.82 -14.33
C SER A 110 -6.94 3.33 -14.41
N PRO A 111 -7.01 3.95 -15.61
CA PRO A 111 -6.76 5.39 -15.74
C PRO A 111 -7.60 6.23 -14.78
N GLU A 112 -8.86 5.86 -14.57
CA GLU A 112 -9.74 6.52 -13.61
C GLU A 112 -9.27 6.34 -12.16
N ALA A 113 -8.83 5.13 -11.78
CA ALA A 113 -8.30 4.88 -10.44
C ALA A 113 -7.00 5.68 -10.18
N LEU A 114 -6.15 5.83 -11.19
CA LEU A 114 -4.95 6.67 -11.10
C LEU A 114 -5.30 8.15 -10.88
N MET A 115 -6.29 8.67 -11.61
CA MET A 115 -6.77 10.04 -11.41
C MET A 115 -7.32 10.24 -10.00
N ARG A 116 -8.15 9.32 -9.49
CA ARG A 116 -8.70 9.43 -8.12
C ARG A 116 -7.61 9.38 -7.04
N ARG A 117 -6.53 8.61 -7.25
CA ARG A 117 -5.35 8.62 -6.36
C ARG A 117 -4.64 9.97 -6.40
N ALA A 118 -4.48 10.57 -7.58
CA ALA A 118 -3.89 11.90 -7.74
C ALA A 118 -4.72 12.98 -7.04
N ASP A 119 -6.03 13.03 -7.30
CA ASP A 119 -6.95 13.98 -6.68
C ASP A 119 -6.94 13.84 -5.15
N TRP A 120 -6.95 12.60 -4.65
CA TRP A 120 -6.87 12.33 -3.22
C TRP A 120 -5.55 12.80 -2.61
N ALA A 121 -4.41 12.53 -3.26
CA ALA A 121 -3.09 12.92 -2.75
C ALA A 121 -2.93 14.45 -2.72
N VAL A 122 -3.43 15.17 -3.72
CA VAL A 122 -3.47 16.64 -3.74
C VAL A 122 -4.34 17.16 -2.60
N ALA A 123 -5.55 16.60 -2.42
CA ALA A 123 -6.45 17.02 -1.34
C ALA A 123 -5.86 16.76 0.06
N VAL A 124 -5.08 15.69 0.23
CA VAL A 124 -4.33 15.45 1.47
C VAL A 124 -3.22 16.50 1.62
N GLY A 125 -2.42 16.72 0.58
CA GLY A 125 -1.37 17.74 0.56
C GLY A 125 -1.87 19.14 0.93
N ASP A 126 -2.99 19.58 0.36
CA ASP A 126 -3.60 20.88 0.66
C ASP A 126 -4.01 21.00 2.14
N ARG A 127 -4.45 19.91 2.75
CA ARG A 127 -4.88 19.88 4.15
C ARG A 127 -3.70 19.91 5.12
N VAL A 128 -2.64 19.16 4.83
CA VAL A 128 -1.55 18.89 5.79
C VAL A 128 -0.24 19.57 5.44
N GLY A 129 -0.10 20.16 4.26
CA GLY A 129 1.16 20.72 3.76
C GLY A 129 1.72 21.86 4.61
N ARG A 130 0.90 22.51 5.44
CA ARG A 130 1.39 23.52 6.42
C ARG A 130 1.93 22.90 7.71
N LEU A 131 1.65 21.62 7.95
CA LEU A 131 1.99 20.89 9.18
C LEU A 131 3.14 19.89 8.96
N VAL A 132 3.36 19.47 7.71
CA VAL A 132 4.28 18.38 7.36
C VAL A 132 5.37 18.89 6.43
N ASP A 133 6.63 18.61 6.77
CA ASP A 133 7.77 18.79 5.85
C ASP A 133 7.81 17.58 4.87
N PRO A 134 7.63 17.80 3.56
CA PRO A 134 7.62 16.71 2.58
C PRO A 134 8.95 15.96 2.50
N ARG A 135 10.08 16.59 2.84
CA ARG A 135 11.41 15.96 2.81
C ARG A 135 11.55 14.97 3.96
N LEU A 136 11.07 15.35 5.15
CA LEU A 136 11.02 14.45 6.29
C LEU A 136 10.01 13.33 6.07
N LEU A 137 8.83 13.65 5.51
CA LEU A 137 7.84 12.65 5.14
C LEU A 137 8.44 11.60 4.19
N ALA A 138 9.11 12.03 3.11
CA ALA A 138 9.75 11.13 2.16
C ALA A 138 10.84 10.28 2.81
N LYS A 139 11.70 10.90 3.64
CA LYS A 139 12.76 10.20 4.37
C LYS A 139 12.21 9.09 5.28
N HIS A 140 11.12 9.35 6.00
CA HIS A 140 10.56 8.42 6.97
C HIS A 140 9.62 7.37 6.34
N SER A 141 9.01 7.66 5.20
CA SER A 141 8.04 6.75 4.56
C SER A 141 8.62 5.90 3.42
N ILE A 142 9.47 6.47 2.56
CA ILE A 142 9.98 5.81 1.35
C ILE A 142 11.51 5.79 1.28
N GLY A 143 12.22 6.43 2.21
CA GLY A 143 13.67 6.65 2.17
C GLY A 143 14.51 5.43 1.73
N PRO A 144 14.33 4.22 2.30
CA PRO A 144 15.12 3.04 1.93
C PRO A 144 14.95 2.56 0.48
N VAL A 145 13.86 2.93 -0.19
CA VAL A 145 13.51 2.46 -1.55
C VAL A 145 13.39 3.60 -2.57
N ALA A 146 13.47 4.86 -2.12
CA ALA A 146 13.30 6.04 -2.95
C ALA A 146 14.40 6.17 -4.00
N THR A 147 14.01 6.46 -5.24
CA THR A 147 14.96 6.80 -6.31
C THR A 147 15.44 8.24 -6.21
N ASP A 148 16.63 8.52 -6.76
CA ASP A 148 17.17 9.89 -6.85
C ASP A 148 16.22 10.85 -7.56
N THR A 149 15.54 10.38 -8.61
CA THR A 149 14.52 11.14 -9.34
C THR A 149 13.34 11.51 -8.45
N THR A 150 12.79 10.56 -7.70
CA THR A 150 11.69 10.82 -6.75
C THR A 150 12.10 11.87 -5.71
N LEU A 151 13.29 11.71 -5.11
CA LEU A 151 13.79 12.66 -4.11
C LEU A 151 14.06 14.05 -4.71
N PHE A 152 14.58 14.13 -5.93
CA PHE A 152 14.78 15.40 -6.63
C PHE A 152 13.47 16.17 -6.80
N LEU A 153 12.41 15.49 -7.27
CA LEU A 153 11.09 16.11 -7.47
C LEU A 153 10.48 16.59 -6.16
N ILE A 154 10.53 15.77 -5.09
CA ILE A 154 9.98 16.15 -3.77
C ILE A 154 10.75 17.33 -3.18
N ASN A 155 12.09 17.34 -3.29
CA ASN A 155 12.92 18.41 -2.76
C ASN A 155 12.73 19.76 -3.48
N GLY A 156 12.41 19.70 -4.78
CA GLY A 156 12.14 20.84 -5.64
C GLY A 156 10.66 21.22 -5.76
N ALA A 157 9.77 20.63 -4.96
CA ALA A 157 8.34 20.92 -5.01
C ALA A 157 8.07 22.43 -4.76
N PRO A 158 7.20 23.09 -5.55
CA PRO A 158 6.93 24.53 -5.40
C PRO A 158 6.29 24.89 -4.05
N SER A 159 5.61 23.94 -3.42
CA SER A 159 5.03 24.07 -2.10
C SER A 159 5.15 22.78 -1.28
N ALA A 160 5.02 22.90 0.04
CA ALA A 160 4.99 21.73 0.92
C ALA A 160 3.77 20.82 0.64
N ALA A 161 2.62 21.40 0.26
CA ALA A 161 1.43 20.65 -0.14
C ALA A 161 1.69 19.77 -1.37
N GLU A 162 2.31 20.33 -2.41
CA GLU A 162 2.71 19.57 -3.60
C GLU A 162 3.79 18.53 -3.28
N GLY A 163 4.75 18.85 -2.41
CA GLY A 163 5.76 17.87 -1.97
C GLY A 163 5.15 16.67 -1.24
N VAL A 164 4.13 16.90 -0.41
CA VAL A 164 3.36 15.82 0.23
C VAL A 164 2.63 15.00 -0.82
N ALA A 165 1.91 15.65 -1.74
CA ALA A 165 1.19 14.95 -2.81
C ALA A 165 2.13 14.12 -3.71
N MET A 166 3.29 14.67 -4.08
CA MET A 166 4.33 13.96 -4.84
C MET A 166 4.88 12.76 -4.08
N THR A 167 5.09 12.88 -2.77
CA THR A 167 5.52 11.75 -1.94
C THR A 167 4.46 10.66 -1.95
N LEU A 168 3.20 11.01 -1.73
CA LEU A 168 2.10 10.04 -1.71
C LEU A 168 1.88 9.39 -3.08
N LEU A 169 2.14 10.08 -4.19
CA LEU A 169 1.97 9.55 -5.55
C LEU A 169 3.20 8.81 -6.09
N SER A 170 4.32 8.84 -5.38
CA SER A 170 5.55 8.21 -5.84
C SER A 170 5.36 6.68 -6.00
N PRO A 171 5.99 6.03 -6.99
CA PRO A 171 5.90 4.58 -7.15
C PRO A 171 6.22 3.80 -5.87
N GLU A 172 7.17 4.30 -5.09
CA GLU A 172 7.64 3.75 -3.82
C GLU A 172 6.58 3.86 -2.72
N PHE A 173 5.83 4.97 -2.65
CA PHE A 173 4.70 5.10 -1.73
C PHE A 173 3.45 4.37 -2.23
N GLN A 174 3.33 4.11 -3.53
CA GLN A 174 2.22 3.35 -4.08
C GLN A 174 2.37 1.83 -3.90
N ARG A 175 3.57 1.33 -3.54
CA ARG A 175 3.88 -0.11 -3.48
C ARG A 175 4.47 -0.56 -2.15
N ARG A 176 4.13 -1.79 -1.77
CA ARG A 176 4.63 -2.48 -0.58
C ARG A 176 5.29 -3.80 -0.94
#